data_AF-A0AAN5I6G7-F1
#
_entry.id   AF-A0AAN5I6G7-F1
#
_cell.length_a   1.000
_cell.length_b   1.000
_cell.length_c   1.000
_cell.angle_alpha   90.00
_cell.angle_beta   90.00
_cell.angle_gamma   90.00
#
_symmetry.space_group_name_H-M   'P 1'
#
loop_
_entity.id
_entity.type
_entity.pdbx_description
1 polymer ?
#
loop_
_entity_poly.entity_id
_entity_poly.type
_entity_poly.pdbx_seq_one_letter_code
_entity_poly.pdbx_strand_id
1 'polypeptide(L)'
;EESEESEEETTDSERSERRERVIVKTVVHDNSKRFEEKLQQMRETAEMANQSYKEQLAVKERALIDLRKIIEKKMGEVRIVEKIEVVKEVMRERDESIEKEIEELRREKARLDRLVRDLELSNRRLFEQSSKGSLSEIREITTQTEPVSMIREDTFGDEGDQMSRIRGDLEDHSFAESRPSVTMKGVTDEDEILRERLDKAENDLRRTIARLEFEKNSSKKEIGKLRNANKELLRACEEIKRVAMEEVRERMSGRGGETGRSVDDRLSLAREEADGLRKTIERLKKTIETMKKEYDEKKRQQSGGRVQVEQWHERKRLEETIDKQRKEIKRLVTRDEAAENELEKRNKRIFDLENIEKTRIRSVTQMETQLRTIRREKSAVTIEQVESSELRSKIRLLEEQLMSVRMELNDMRIRNSRLIAERKEEKIEKEKKKVEKEKLESHKLKEKESEKNVKSMEKKEVNELKHKLRETQKSHSETKETLSRIEKAYKELIERHTMIVTRLEKESKPVSGIALLNDKLQAKELEIRHLKSRISELEKGKERTL
;
A
#
# COMPACT_ATOMS: atom_id res chain seq x y z
N GLU A 1 -15.31 71.23 -68.97
CA GLU A 1 -16.63 71.41 -68.36
C GLU A 1 -16.52 72.65 -67.47
N GLU A 2 -16.36 73.83 -68.06
CA GLU A 2 -17.39 74.68 -68.69
C GLU A 2 -18.47 75.12 -67.69
N SER A 3 -18.36 76.36 -67.25
CA SER A 3 -19.47 77.23 -66.88
C SER A 3 -19.02 78.68 -67.14
N GLU A 4 -19.85 79.37 -67.89
CA GLU A 4 -19.63 80.67 -68.54
C GLU A 4 -19.98 81.86 -67.63
N GLU A 5 -19.78 83.05 -68.22
CA GLU A 5 -20.29 84.39 -67.84
C GLU A 5 -19.58 85.06 -66.65
N SER A 6 -19.10 86.30 -66.73
CA SER A 6 -19.64 87.47 -67.43
C SER A 6 -18.57 88.56 -67.61
N GLU A 7 -18.57 89.21 -68.78
CA GLU A 7 -17.83 90.44 -69.09
C GLU A 7 -18.50 91.65 -68.42
N GLU A 8 -17.72 92.61 -67.92
CA GLU A 8 -18.14 94.01 -67.83
C GLU A 8 -16.95 94.92 -68.17
N GLU A 9 -17.12 95.63 -69.28
CA GLU A 9 -16.23 96.67 -69.80
C GLU A 9 -16.19 97.89 -68.86
N THR A 10 -15.04 98.54 -68.73
CA THR A 10 -14.97 100.01 -68.83
C THR A 10 -13.58 100.42 -69.30
N THR A 11 -13.57 101.10 -70.43
CA THR A 11 -12.44 101.81 -71.03
C THR A 11 -12.23 103.18 -70.38
N ASP A 12 -11.10 103.79 -70.71
CA ASP A 12 -10.75 105.21 -70.58
C ASP A 12 -10.37 105.74 -69.19
N SER A 13 -9.05 105.86 -68.98
CA SER A 13 -8.43 107.19 -69.08
C SER A 13 -6.92 107.03 -69.08
N GLU A 14 -6.31 107.22 -70.25
CA GLU A 14 -4.89 107.49 -70.32
C GLU A 14 -4.55 108.76 -69.53
N ARG A 15 -3.35 108.74 -68.96
CA ARG A 15 -2.44 109.90 -68.89
C ARG A 15 -2.50 110.76 -67.62
N SER A 16 -1.83 110.29 -66.56
CA SER A 16 -0.79 111.13 -65.94
C SER A 16 0.18 110.33 -65.07
N GLU A 17 1.47 110.63 -65.27
CA GLU A 17 2.58 110.46 -64.33
C GLU A 17 3.24 109.07 -64.17
N ARG A 18 4.26 108.91 -65.02
CA ARG A 18 5.52 108.19 -64.78
C ARG A 18 5.91 108.09 -63.29
N ARG A 19 5.73 106.90 -62.72
CA ARG A 19 6.67 106.33 -61.75
C ARG A 19 6.85 104.87 -62.14
N GLU A 20 8.10 104.46 -62.41
CA GLU A 20 8.50 103.06 -62.53
C GLU A 20 8.02 102.31 -61.28
N ARG A 21 6.90 101.62 -61.40
CA ARG A 21 6.52 100.59 -60.43
C ARG A 21 7.20 99.32 -60.91
N VAL A 22 8.21 98.87 -60.19
CA VAL A 22 8.67 97.48 -60.25
C VAL A 22 7.46 96.62 -59.89
N ILE A 23 6.82 96.01 -60.90
CA ILE A 23 5.76 95.05 -60.70
C ILE A 23 6.43 93.76 -60.22
N VAL A 24 6.53 93.59 -58.90
CA VAL A 24 6.85 92.30 -58.30
C VAL A 24 5.63 91.40 -58.54
N LYS A 25 5.71 90.51 -59.54
CA LYS A 25 4.75 89.40 -59.69
C LYS A 25 4.96 88.45 -58.50
N THR A 26 4.20 88.62 -57.43
CA THR A 26 4.06 87.60 -56.39
C THR A 26 3.33 86.41 -56.99
N VAL A 27 4.06 85.36 -57.34
CA VAL A 27 3.47 84.05 -57.70
C VAL A 27 2.99 83.41 -56.41
N VAL A 28 1.72 83.60 -56.08
CA VAL A 28 1.05 82.89 -54.99
C VAL A 28 0.90 81.44 -55.43
N HIS A 29 1.74 80.55 -54.89
CA HIS A 29 1.60 79.12 -55.11
C HIS A 29 0.41 78.62 -54.29
N ASP A 30 -0.60 78.10 -54.97
CA ASP A 30 -1.74 77.45 -54.32
C ASP A 30 -1.30 76.14 -53.65
N ASN A 31 -1.01 76.22 -52.35
CA ASN A 31 -0.59 75.08 -51.53
C ASN A 31 -1.79 74.30 -50.96
N SER A 32 -3.02 74.63 -51.34
CA SER A 32 -4.26 74.01 -50.81
C SER A 32 -4.20 72.48 -50.87
N LYS A 33 -3.84 71.91 -52.02
CA LYS A 33 -3.71 70.45 -52.20
C LYS A 33 -2.70 69.80 -51.25
N ARG A 34 -1.52 70.42 -51.06
CA ARG A 34 -0.50 69.89 -50.13
C ARG A 34 -0.96 69.98 -48.67
N PHE A 35 -1.71 71.03 -48.32
CA PHE A 35 -2.32 71.15 -47.00
C PHE A 35 -3.42 70.11 -46.78
N GLU A 36 -4.22 69.84 -47.81
CA GLU A 36 -5.29 68.85 -47.78
C GLU A 36 -4.75 67.42 -47.69
N GLU A 37 -3.69 67.09 -48.45
CA GLU A 37 -2.93 65.84 -48.32
C GLU A 37 -2.37 65.66 -46.90
N LYS A 38 -1.80 66.72 -46.31
CA LYS A 38 -1.27 66.68 -44.94
C LYS A 38 -2.38 66.50 -43.90
N LEU A 39 -3.53 67.15 -44.08
CA LEU A 39 -4.70 66.97 -43.22
C LEU A 39 -5.24 65.55 -43.31
N GLN A 40 -5.27 64.96 -44.51
CA GLN A 40 -5.69 63.59 -44.73
C GLN A 40 -4.75 62.60 -44.02
N GLN A 41 -3.43 62.78 -44.16
CA GLN A 41 -2.45 61.97 -43.43
C GLN A 41 -2.60 62.10 -41.91
N MET A 42 -2.90 63.30 -41.39
CA MET A 42 -3.17 63.51 -39.97
C MET A 42 -4.44 62.78 -39.50
N ARG A 43 -5.49 62.73 -40.33
CA ARG A 43 -6.72 61.99 -40.01
C ARG A 43 -6.48 60.49 -39.99
N GLU A 44 -5.81 59.96 -41.01
CA GLU A 44 -5.49 58.53 -41.11
C GLU A 44 -4.60 58.07 -39.94
N THR A 45 -3.60 58.86 -39.56
CA THR A 45 -2.75 58.56 -38.40
C THR A 45 -3.53 58.63 -37.08
N ALA A 46 -4.45 59.59 -36.92
CA ALA A 46 -5.33 59.67 -35.75
C ALA A 46 -6.32 58.50 -35.68
N GLU A 47 -6.86 58.06 -36.81
CA GLU A 47 -7.73 56.88 -36.91
C GLU A 47 -6.97 55.59 -36.53
N MET A 48 -5.76 55.40 -37.04
CA MET A 48 -4.91 54.27 -36.64
C MET A 48 -4.57 54.29 -35.15
N ALA A 49 -4.26 55.47 -34.58
CA ALA A 49 -4.01 55.60 -33.15
C ALA A 49 -5.25 55.25 -32.31
N ASN A 50 -6.43 55.75 -32.70
CA ASN A 50 -7.69 55.43 -32.06
C ASN A 50 -8.02 53.93 -32.14
N GLN A 51 -7.78 53.30 -33.28
CA GLN A 51 -7.98 51.87 -33.45
C GLN A 51 -7.03 51.06 -32.55
N SER A 52 -5.76 51.45 -32.48
CA SER A 52 -4.79 50.83 -31.56
C SER A 52 -5.23 50.96 -30.10
N TYR A 53 -5.75 52.12 -29.68
CA TYR A 53 -6.26 52.28 -28.32
C TYR A 53 -7.48 51.40 -28.03
N LYS A 54 -8.40 51.25 -28.99
CA LYS A 54 -9.55 50.33 -28.86
C LYS A 54 -9.10 48.88 -28.69
N GLU A 55 -8.12 48.44 -29.47
CA GLU A 55 -7.57 47.08 -29.36
C GLU A 55 -6.88 46.85 -28.02
N GLN A 56 -6.07 47.81 -27.56
CA GLN A 56 -5.45 47.74 -26.23
C GLN A 56 -6.49 47.70 -25.10
N LEU A 57 -7.58 48.46 -25.22
CA LEU A 57 -8.68 48.43 -24.26
C LEU A 57 -9.33 47.04 -24.23
N ALA A 58 -9.64 46.47 -25.39
CA ALA A 58 -10.26 45.14 -25.50
C ALA A 58 -9.37 44.01 -24.97
N VAL A 59 -8.04 44.14 -25.05
CA VAL A 59 -7.09 43.22 -24.42
C VAL A 59 -7.11 43.36 -22.90
N LYS A 60 -7.12 44.60 -22.38
CA LYS A 60 -7.21 44.86 -20.93
C LYS A 60 -8.53 44.37 -20.34
N GLU A 61 -9.64 44.54 -21.04
CA GLU A 61 -10.95 44.04 -20.62
C GLU A 61 -10.97 42.50 -20.53
N ARG A 62 -10.41 41.82 -21.53
CA ARG A 62 -10.24 40.35 -21.47
C ARG A 62 -9.37 39.91 -20.29
N ALA A 63 -8.24 40.58 -20.07
CA ALA A 63 -7.37 40.29 -18.93
C ALA A 63 -8.08 40.51 -17.58
N LEU A 64 -8.92 41.55 -17.45
CA LEU A 64 -9.72 41.80 -16.25
C LEU A 64 -10.76 40.69 -16.01
N ILE A 65 -11.41 40.20 -17.07
CA ILE A 65 -12.36 39.07 -16.97
C ILE A 65 -11.64 37.81 -16.48
N ASP A 66 -10.45 37.53 -17.02
CA ASP A 66 -9.67 36.35 -16.61
C ASP A 66 -9.16 36.47 -15.17
N LEU A 67 -8.71 37.67 -14.76
CA LEU A 67 -8.32 37.94 -13.37
C LEU A 67 -9.50 37.76 -12.40
N ARG A 68 -10.72 38.21 -12.78
CA ARG A 68 -11.93 37.99 -11.97
C ARG A 68 -12.22 36.50 -11.79
N LYS A 69 -12.15 35.70 -12.86
CA LYS A 69 -12.32 34.24 -12.79
C LYS A 69 -11.28 33.57 -11.89
N ILE A 70 -10.02 34.02 -11.96
CA ILE A 70 -8.94 33.51 -11.10
C ILE A 70 -9.21 33.86 -9.63
N ILE A 71 -9.65 35.10 -9.35
CA ILE A 71 -10.01 35.54 -7.99
C ILE A 71 -11.19 34.73 -7.46
N GLU A 72 -12.26 34.54 -8.23
CA GLU A 72 -13.41 33.72 -7.83
C GLU A 72 -13.00 32.27 -7.51
N LYS A 73 -12.16 31.67 -8.36
CA LYS A 73 -11.62 30.33 -8.10
C LYS A 73 -10.78 30.28 -6.82
N LYS A 74 -9.93 31.27 -6.59
CA LYS A 74 -9.09 31.36 -5.39
C LYS A 74 -9.91 31.60 -4.13
N MET A 75 -10.95 32.42 -4.19
CA MET A 75 -11.89 32.62 -3.08
C MET A 75 -12.67 31.34 -2.76
N GLY A 76 -13.02 30.55 -3.77
CA GLY A 76 -13.59 29.21 -3.57
C GLY A 76 -12.63 28.24 -2.88
N GLU A 77 -11.35 28.25 -3.26
CA GLU A 77 -10.29 27.44 -2.63
C GLU A 77 -10.05 27.85 -1.16
N VAL A 78 -10.05 29.15 -0.84
CA VAL A 78 -9.88 29.66 0.54
C VAL A 78 -11.00 29.19 1.47
N ARG A 79 -12.26 29.21 1.02
CA ARG A 79 -13.41 28.71 1.79
C ARG A 79 -13.33 27.21 2.10
N ILE A 80 -12.62 26.43 1.27
CA ILE A 80 -12.39 25.00 1.52
C ILE A 80 -11.31 24.83 2.59
N VAL A 81 -10.26 25.65 2.57
CA VAL A 81 -9.18 25.62 3.57
C VAL A 81 -9.70 25.98 4.96
N GLU A 82 -10.52 27.02 5.10
CA GLU A 82 -11.14 27.41 6.38
C GLU A 82 -12.00 26.29 6.98
N LYS A 83 -12.77 25.57 6.14
CA LYS A 83 -13.55 24.41 6.59
C LYS A 83 -12.68 23.27 7.11
N ILE A 84 -11.52 23.03 6.49
CA ILE A 84 -10.58 21.99 6.91
C ILE A 84 -9.89 22.37 8.21
N GLU A 85 -9.56 23.65 8.43
CA GLU A 85 -8.99 24.13 9.69
C GLU A 85 -9.97 24.00 10.86
N VAL A 86 -11.24 24.37 10.67
CA VAL A 86 -12.28 24.18 11.71
C VAL A 86 -12.44 22.71 12.09
N VAL A 87 -12.39 21.79 11.11
CA VAL A 87 -12.45 20.34 11.40
C VAL A 87 -11.22 19.87 12.17
N LYS A 88 -10.03 20.37 11.85
CA LYS A 88 -8.80 20.04 12.58
C LYS A 88 -8.80 20.55 14.02
N GLU A 89 -9.34 21.75 14.25
CA GLU A 89 -9.48 22.33 15.60
C GLU A 89 -10.43 21.49 16.46
N VAL A 90 -11.60 21.13 15.92
CA VAL A 90 -12.59 20.26 16.61
C VAL A 90 -12.03 18.87 16.89
N MET A 91 -11.22 18.30 16.00
CA MET A 91 -10.53 17.04 16.27
C MET A 91 -9.49 17.18 17.38
N ARG A 92 -8.73 18.28 17.42
CA ARG A 92 -7.74 18.54 18.48
C ARG A 92 -8.40 18.67 19.86
N GLU A 93 -9.50 19.42 19.96
CA GLU A 93 -10.26 19.53 21.21
C GLU A 93 -10.81 18.18 21.69
N ARG A 94 -11.26 17.33 20.75
CA ARG A 94 -11.74 15.98 21.06
C ARG A 94 -10.60 15.07 21.55
N ASP A 95 -9.44 15.13 20.90
CA ASP A 95 -8.26 14.35 21.29
C ASP A 95 -7.77 14.77 22.68
N GLU A 96 -7.72 16.08 22.98
CA GLU A 96 -7.40 16.59 24.32
C GLU A 96 -8.41 16.15 25.39
N SER A 97 -9.69 16.07 25.04
CA SER A 97 -10.73 15.55 25.94
C SER A 97 -10.53 14.07 26.24
N ILE A 98 -10.17 13.27 25.22
CA ILE A 98 -9.90 11.83 25.38
C ILE A 98 -8.64 11.61 26.21
N GLU A 99 -7.58 12.40 26.01
CA GLU A 99 -6.37 12.31 26.82
C GLU A 99 -6.64 12.59 28.31
N LYS A 100 -7.48 13.59 28.62
CA LYS A 100 -7.90 13.87 30.00
C LYS A 100 -8.66 12.70 30.61
N GLU A 101 -9.58 12.10 29.86
CA GLU A 101 -10.35 10.93 30.31
C GLU A 101 -9.44 9.71 30.56
N ILE A 102 -8.47 9.46 29.67
CA ILE A 102 -7.46 8.40 29.86
C ILE A 102 -6.65 8.65 31.13
N GLU A 103 -6.24 9.89 31.38
CA GLU A 103 -5.45 10.23 32.55
C GLU A 103 -6.25 10.07 33.86
N GLU A 104 -7.54 10.40 33.85
CA GLU A 104 -8.45 10.13 34.97
C GLU A 104 -8.62 8.62 35.21
N LEU A 105 -8.83 7.83 34.14
CA LEU A 105 -8.91 6.38 34.23
C LEU A 105 -7.61 5.75 34.74
N ARG A 106 -6.45 6.30 34.37
CA ARG A 106 -5.14 5.88 34.91
C ARG A 106 -5.01 6.17 36.40
N ARG A 107 -5.45 7.35 36.85
CA ARG A 107 -5.47 7.69 38.29
C ARG A 107 -6.40 6.77 39.06
N GLU A 108 -7.57 6.48 38.50
CA GLU A 108 -8.54 5.59 39.14
C GLU A 108 -8.04 4.14 39.18
N LYS A 109 -7.42 3.65 38.11
CA LYS A 109 -6.74 2.35 38.10
C LYS A 109 -5.67 2.29 39.19
N ALA A 110 -4.82 3.32 39.29
CA ALA A 110 -3.79 3.36 40.33
C ALA A 110 -4.36 3.39 41.76
N ARG A 111 -5.55 4.00 41.95
CA ARG A 111 -6.28 3.98 43.22
C ARG A 111 -6.80 2.58 43.54
N LEU A 112 -7.40 1.90 42.56
CA LEU A 112 -7.91 0.53 42.69
C LEU A 112 -6.76 -0.45 42.96
N ASP A 113 -5.62 -0.33 42.27
CA ASP A 113 -4.44 -1.19 42.50
C ASP A 113 -3.85 -1.03 43.91
N ARG A 114 -3.98 0.15 44.54
CA ARG A 114 -3.62 0.33 45.95
C ARG A 114 -4.64 -0.35 46.86
N LEU A 115 -5.93 -0.16 46.60
CA LEU A 115 -7.00 -0.77 47.38
C LEU A 115 -6.93 -2.31 47.34
N VAL A 116 -6.67 -2.89 46.15
CA VAL A 116 -6.48 -4.34 45.99
C VAL A 116 -5.30 -4.81 46.81
N ARG A 117 -4.15 -4.13 46.75
CA ARG A 117 -2.98 -4.47 47.58
C ARG A 117 -3.29 -4.40 49.08
N ASP A 118 -4.01 -3.38 49.52
CA ASP A 118 -4.41 -3.24 50.93
C ASP A 118 -5.36 -4.36 51.36
N LEU A 119 -6.32 -4.74 50.50
CA LEU A 119 -7.23 -5.86 50.73
C LEU A 119 -6.49 -7.20 50.75
N GLU A 120 -5.55 -7.42 49.85
CA GLU A 120 -4.69 -8.62 49.83
C GLU A 120 -3.84 -8.72 51.09
N LEU A 121 -3.25 -7.61 51.54
CA LEU A 121 -2.50 -7.55 52.79
C LEU A 121 -3.41 -7.84 54.01
N SER A 122 -4.62 -7.29 54.01
CA SER A 122 -5.62 -7.56 55.05
C SER A 122 -6.05 -9.02 55.07
N ASN A 123 -6.33 -9.61 53.89
CA ASN A 123 -6.67 -11.02 53.75
C ASN A 123 -5.52 -11.94 54.18
N ARG A 124 -4.28 -11.62 53.84
CA ARG A 124 -3.10 -12.36 54.32
C ARG A 124 -3.01 -12.32 55.84
N ARG A 125 -3.25 -11.16 56.47
CA ARG A 125 -3.28 -11.03 57.94
C ARG A 125 -4.41 -11.85 58.57
N LEU A 126 -5.61 -11.85 57.98
CA LEU A 126 -6.73 -12.67 58.44
C LEU A 126 -6.44 -14.17 58.31
N PHE A 127 -5.82 -14.58 57.21
CA PHE A 127 -5.40 -15.96 57.00
C PHE A 127 -4.32 -16.40 58.00
N GLU A 128 -3.34 -15.54 58.28
CA GLU A 128 -2.33 -15.79 59.32
C GLU A 128 -2.95 -15.86 60.73
N GLN A 129 -3.97 -15.05 61.01
CA GLN A 129 -4.71 -15.10 62.26
C GLN A 129 -5.57 -16.36 62.39
N SER A 130 -6.22 -16.83 61.32
CA SER A 130 -6.98 -18.09 61.34
C SER A 130 -6.05 -19.30 61.44
N SER A 131 -4.89 -19.27 60.77
CA SER A 131 -3.87 -20.32 60.85
C SER A 131 -3.23 -20.44 62.24
N LYS A 132 -3.13 -19.33 62.99
CA LYS A 132 -2.68 -19.34 64.40
C LYS A 132 -3.82 -19.62 65.40
N GLY A 133 -5.08 -19.54 64.97
CA GLY A 133 -6.27 -19.74 65.79
C GLY A 133 -6.85 -21.17 65.80
N SER A 134 -6.40 -22.08 64.93
CA SER A 134 -6.90 -23.46 64.89
C SER A 134 -5.78 -24.49 64.72
N LEU A 135 -4.97 -24.66 65.76
CA LEU A 135 -4.19 -25.88 65.98
C LEU A 135 -4.57 -26.47 67.34
N SER A 136 -5.82 -26.92 67.42
CA SER A 136 -6.21 -28.01 68.30
C SER A 136 -6.82 -29.08 67.40
N GLU A 137 -6.10 -30.19 67.28
CA GLU A 137 -6.67 -31.50 66.94
C GLU A 137 -7.00 -31.78 65.45
N ILE A 138 -5.97 -32.05 64.64
CA ILE A 138 -6.11 -33.03 63.56
C ILE A 138 -4.95 -34.03 63.65
N ARG A 139 -5.32 -35.28 63.89
CA ARG A 139 -4.47 -36.47 64.08
C ARG A 139 -3.51 -36.71 62.92
N GLU A 140 -2.36 -37.22 63.30
CA GLU A 140 -1.33 -37.84 62.45
C GLU A 140 -1.91 -38.77 61.39
N ILE A 141 -1.59 -38.48 60.12
CA ILE A 141 -1.43 -39.52 59.10
C ILE A 141 -0.08 -39.27 58.44
N THR A 142 0.86 -40.16 58.75
CA THR A 142 2.19 -40.23 58.17
C THR A 142 2.15 -40.70 56.73
N THR A 143 2.70 -39.91 55.80
CA THR A 143 3.37 -40.46 54.62
C THR A 143 4.59 -39.63 54.26
N GLN A 144 5.72 -40.31 54.23
CA GLN A 144 7.06 -39.86 53.88
C GLN A 144 7.16 -39.47 52.40
N THR A 145 7.74 -38.32 52.07
CA THR A 145 8.88 -38.21 51.14
C THR A 145 9.56 -36.84 51.26
N GLU A 146 10.86 -36.86 51.01
CA GLU A 146 11.92 -35.91 51.37
C GLU A 146 11.91 -34.52 50.69
N PRO A 147 12.70 -33.56 51.22
CA PRO A 147 12.61 -32.14 50.91
C PRO A 147 13.53 -31.72 49.77
N VAL A 148 13.10 -30.76 48.95
CA VAL A 148 14.00 -30.02 48.06
C VAL A 148 14.09 -28.57 48.52
N SER A 149 15.34 -28.21 48.76
CA SER A 149 15.92 -26.99 49.26
C SER A 149 15.47 -25.70 48.57
N MET A 150 15.38 -24.67 49.41
CA MET A 150 15.72 -23.27 49.17
C MET A 150 16.47 -22.98 47.86
N ILE A 151 15.89 -22.11 47.02
CA ILE A 151 16.61 -21.03 46.33
C ILE A 151 15.70 -19.79 46.38
N ARG A 152 16.06 -18.85 47.25
CA ARG A 152 15.79 -17.42 47.05
C ARG A 152 16.89 -16.92 46.13
N GLU A 153 16.53 -16.23 45.05
CA GLU A 153 17.29 -15.09 44.57
C GLU A 153 16.40 -14.22 43.68
N ASP A 154 16.55 -12.92 43.89
CA ASP A 154 15.74 -11.84 43.34
C ASP A 154 15.97 -11.68 41.84
N THR A 155 14.90 -11.49 41.07
CA THR A 155 14.96 -10.72 39.82
C THR A 155 13.66 -9.96 39.60
N PHE A 156 13.80 -8.64 39.56
CA PHE A 156 12.82 -7.69 39.07
C PHE A 156 12.55 -7.92 37.57
N GLY A 157 11.29 -7.77 37.18
CA GLY A 157 10.87 -7.35 35.84
C GLY A 157 10.41 -8.47 34.92
N ASP A 158 9.10 -8.54 34.69
CA ASP A 158 8.43 -8.49 33.38
C ASP A 158 7.11 -9.26 33.43
N GLU A 159 6.03 -8.58 33.85
CA GLU A 159 4.67 -9.10 33.73
C GLU A 159 4.17 -8.87 32.30
N GLY A 160 4.40 -9.87 31.45
CA GLY A 160 3.88 -9.94 30.10
C GLY A 160 3.36 -11.33 29.77
N ASP A 161 2.40 -11.87 30.55
CA ASP A 161 1.46 -12.88 30.04
C ASP A 161 0.33 -13.21 31.03
N GLN A 162 -0.84 -12.61 30.81
CA GLN A 162 -2.12 -13.13 31.31
C GLN A 162 -3.15 -13.12 30.19
N MET A 163 -2.96 -14.00 29.21
CA MET A 163 -4.04 -14.47 28.33
C MET A 163 -4.11 -15.99 28.45
N SER A 164 -4.81 -16.49 29.48
CA SER A 164 -5.35 -17.85 29.52
C SER A 164 -6.16 -18.06 30.81
N ARG A 165 -7.48 -17.96 30.72
CA ARG A 165 -8.48 -18.91 31.29
C ARG A 165 -9.86 -18.25 31.40
N ILE A 166 -10.66 -18.39 30.34
CA ILE A 166 -12.07 -18.72 30.51
C ILE A 166 -12.32 -19.93 29.61
N ARG A 167 -12.16 -21.12 30.20
CA ARG A 167 -12.60 -22.41 29.66
C ARG A 167 -13.30 -23.12 30.81
N GLY A 168 -14.55 -23.49 30.58
CA GLY A 168 -15.32 -24.37 31.45
C GLY A 168 -16.73 -23.86 31.61
N ASP A 169 -17.61 -24.23 30.69
CA ASP A 169 -18.92 -24.82 30.98
C ASP A 169 -19.77 -24.78 29.70
N LEU A 170 -19.87 -25.92 29.02
CA LEU A 170 -21.12 -26.37 28.41
C LEU A 170 -20.93 -27.82 27.95
N GLU A 171 -21.54 -28.69 28.75
CA GLU A 171 -21.72 -30.11 28.49
C GLU A 171 -22.62 -30.36 27.28
N ASP A 172 -22.40 -31.52 26.66
CA ASP A 172 -23.35 -32.39 25.97
C ASP A 172 -24.65 -31.78 25.42
N HIS A 173 -24.77 -31.76 24.09
CA HIS A 173 -25.91 -32.37 23.42
C HIS A 173 -25.51 -32.93 22.05
N SER A 174 -25.57 -34.24 21.96
CA SER A 174 -25.68 -35.04 20.74
C SER A 174 -26.81 -34.54 19.83
N PHE A 175 -26.53 -34.31 18.54
CA PHE A 175 -27.55 -34.50 17.50
C PHE A 175 -26.95 -34.90 16.15
N ALA A 176 -27.29 -36.13 15.78
CA ALA A 176 -27.37 -36.80 14.49
C ALA A 176 -26.97 -36.05 13.20
N GLU A 177 -26.19 -36.79 12.40
CA GLU A 177 -26.40 -37.07 10.97
C GLU A 177 -27.25 -36.09 10.16
N SER A 178 -26.63 -35.44 9.16
CA SER A 178 -27.11 -35.43 7.76
C SER A 178 -26.06 -34.80 6.84
N ARG A 179 -25.37 -35.65 6.07
CA ARG A 179 -24.70 -35.23 4.83
C ARG A 179 -25.74 -34.96 3.75
N PRO A 180 -25.51 -33.99 2.87
CA PRO A 180 -25.75 -34.17 1.45
C PRO A 180 -24.41 -34.24 0.72
N SER A 181 -24.17 -35.35 0.05
CA SER A 181 -23.06 -35.51 -0.89
C SER A 181 -23.28 -34.60 -2.09
N VAL A 182 -22.61 -33.44 -2.12
CA VAL A 182 -22.52 -32.60 -3.32
C VAL A 182 -21.34 -33.07 -4.15
N THR A 183 -21.63 -33.48 -5.37
CA THR A 183 -20.70 -33.89 -6.42
C THR A 183 -19.65 -32.81 -6.71
N MET A 184 -18.37 -33.19 -6.63
CA MET A 184 -17.17 -32.43 -6.98
C MET A 184 -17.07 -32.14 -8.49
N LYS A 185 -18.02 -31.37 -9.04
CA LYS A 185 -18.00 -30.92 -10.45
C LYS A 185 -18.31 -29.44 -10.64
N GLY A 186 -18.63 -28.70 -9.57
CA GLY A 186 -18.90 -27.25 -9.62
C GLY A 186 -17.81 -26.36 -8.99
N VAL A 187 -16.83 -26.93 -8.30
CA VAL A 187 -15.74 -26.16 -7.64
C VAL A 187 -14.71 -25.66 -8.66
N THR A 188 -14.54 -26.34 -9.79
CA THR A 188 -13.60 -25.93 -10.85
C THR A 188 -14.07 -24.70 -11.60
N ASP A 189 -15.38 -24.56 -11.82
CA ASP A 189 -15.95 -23.48 -12.63
C ASP A 189 -15.99 -22.16 -11.83
N GLU A 190 -16.22 -22.22 -10.51
CA GLU A 190 -16.15 -21.04 -9.64
C GLU A 190 -14.71 -20.52 -9.48
N ASP A 191 -13.73 -21.41 -9.35
CA ASP A 191 -12.31 -21.05 -9.29
C ASP A 191 -11.77 -20.50 -10.62
N GLU A 192 -12.38 -20.89 -11.74
CA GLU A 192 -12.05 -20.37 -13.07
C GLU A 192 -12.67 -18.97 -13.28
N ILE A 193 -13.91 -18.76 -12.87
CA ILE A 193 -14.58 -17.45 -12.87
C ILE A 193 -13.85 -16.44 -11.97
N LEU A 194 -13.37 -16.88 -10.80
CA LEU A 194 -12.61 -16.02 -9.89
C LEU A 194 -11.25 -15.63 -10.49
N ARG A 195 -10.57 -16.55 -11.19
CA ARG A 195 -9.32 -16.25 -11.92
C ARG A 195 -9.55 -15.25 -13.04
N GLU A 196 -10.59 -15.43 -13.85
CA GLU A 196 -10.93 -14.50 -14.93
C GLU A 196 -11.25 -13.09 -14.41
N ARG A 197 -11.94 -13.00 -13.26
CA ARG A 197 -12.21 -11.71 -12.59
C ARG A 197 -10.94 -11.06 -12.06
N LEU A 198 -10.01 -11.84 -11.53
CA LEU A 198 -8.72 -11.36 -11.03
C LEU A 198 -7.85 -10.85 -12.19
N ASP A 199 -7.76 -11.59 -13.28
CA ASP A 199 -7.03 -11.19 -14.48
C ASP A 199 -7.63 -9.92 -15.11
N LYS A 200 -8.96 -9.78 -15.09
CA LYS A 200 -9.63 -8.58 -15.56
C LYS A 200 -9.33 -7.37 -14.67
N ALA A 201 -9.39 -7.53 -13.34
CA ALA A 201 -9.06 -6.49 -12.38
C ALA A 201 -7.58 -6.08 -12.47
N GLU A 202 -6.68 -7.05 -12.65
CA GLU A 202 -5.25 -6.79 -12.83
C GLU A 202 -4.97 -6.03 -14.13
N ASN A 203 -5.64 -6.38 -15.23
CA ASN A 203 -5.52 -5.67 -16.50
C ASN A 203 -6.05 -4.23 -16.42
N ASP A 204 -7.15 -3.99 -15.70
CA ASP A 204 -7.68 -2.65 -15.48
C ASP A 204 -6.77 -1.81 -14.56
N LEU A 205 -6.14 -2.43 -13.54
CA LEU A 205 -5.09 -1.81 -12.75
C LEU A 205 -3.86 -1.45 -13.61
N ARG A 206 -3.41 -2.34 -14.49
CA ARG A 206 -2.30 -2.05 -15.41
C ARG A 206 -2.61 -0.87 -16.35
N ARG A 207 -3.83 -0.79 -16.87
CA ARG A 207 -4.28 0.34 -17.72
C ARG A 207 -4.33 1.65 -16.96
N THR A 208 -4.83 1.65 -15.72
CA THR A 208 -4.88 2.86 -14.89
C THR A 208 -3.49 3.33 -14.50
N ILE A 209 -2.58 2.42 -14.15
CA ILE A 209 -1.17 2.72 -13.89
C ILE A 209 -0.53 3.36 -15.13
N ALA A 210 -0.68 2.75 -16.31
CA ALA A 210 -0.11 3.28 -17.55
C ALA A 210 -0.64 4.70 -17.88
N ARG A 211 -1.93 4.96 -17.63
CA ARG A 211 -2.52 6.31 -17.80
C ARG A 211 -1.93 7.32 -16.81
N LEU A 212 -1.83 6.96 -15.54
CA LEU A 212 -1.25 7.83 -14.50
C LEU A 212 0.24 8.10 -14.76
N GLU A 213 0.99 7.12 -15.26
CA GLU A 213 2.39 7.30 -15.67
C GLU A 213 2.52 8.25 -16.87
N PHE A 214 1.62 8.17 -17.84
CA PHE A 214 1.57 9.10 -18.95
C PHE A 214 1.26 10.53 -18.48
N GLU A 215 0.25 10.70 -17.62
CA GLU A 215 -0.12 12.00 -17.03
C GLU A 215 1.01 12.59 -16.17
N LYS A 216 1.70 11.75 -15.38
CA LYS A 216 2.90 12.11 -14.61
C LYS A 216 4.03 12.57 -15.53
N ASN A 217 4.29 11.86 -16.62
CA ASN A 217 5.34 12.22 -17.57
C ASN A 217 4.99 13.49 -18.36
N SER A 218 3.72 13.68 -18.72
CA SER A 218 3.22 14.90 -19.34
C SER A 218 3.38 16.11 -18.40
N SER A 219 2.95 15.96 -17.14
CA SER A 219 3.10 17.00 -16.11
C SER A 219 4.57 17.33 -15.83
N LYS A 220 5.46 16.33 -15.80
CA LYS A 220 6.91 16.56 -15.69
C LYS A 220 7.47 17.36 -16.86
N LYS A 221 7.06 17.06 -18.09
CA LYS A 221 7.47 17.83 -19.28
C LYS A 221 6.99 19.27 -19.17
N GLU A 222 5.74 19.48 -18.74
CA GLU A 222 5.15 20.81 -18.61
C GLU A 222 5.83 21.64 -17.50
N ILE A 223 6.12 21.02 -16.34
CA ILE A 223 6.94 21.63 -15.29
C ILE A 223 8.34 21.98 -15.81
N GLY A 224 8.94 21.14 -16.66
CA GLY A 224 10.22 21.42 -17.31
C GLY A 224 10.16 22.66 -18.20
N LYS A 225 9.13 22.80 -19.03
CA LYS A 225 8.91 23.99 -19.87
C LYS A 225 8.70 25.25 -19.02
N LEU A 226 7.84 25.18 -18.01
CA LEU A 226 7.58 26.31 -17.12
C LEU A 226 8.85 26.75 -16.35
N ARG A 227 9.70 25.80 -15.94
CA ARG A 227 11.00 26.11 -15.33
C ARG A 227 11.93 26.83 -16.31
N ASN A 228 11.96 26.42 -17.57
CA ASN A 228 12.78 27.08 -18.58
C ASN A 228 12.25 28.49 -18.88
N ALA A 229 10.93 28.65 -19.04
CA ALA A 229 10.29 29.95 -19.21
C ALA A 229 10.57 30.89 -18.02
N ASN A 230 10.50 30.39 -16.78
CA ASN A 230 10.86 31.19 -15.60
C ASN A 230 12.34 31.59 -15.60
N LYS A 231 13.26 30.72 -16.05
CA LYS A 231 14.68 31.09 -16.19
C LYS A 231 14.88 32.18 -17.24
N GLU A 232 14.16 32.13 -18.34
CA GLU A 232 14.22 33.16 -19.39
C GLU A 232 13.64 34.49 -18.91
N LEU A 233 12.51 34.46 -18.20
CA LEU A 233 11.92 35.66 -17.57
C LEU A 233 12.88 36.29 -16.55
N LEU A 234 13.55 35.48 -15.72
CA LEU A 234 14.55 35.99 -14.79
C LEU A 234 15.71 36.68 -15.51
N ARG A 235 16.25 36.07 -16.58
CA ARG A 235 17.29 36.70 -17.40
C ARG A 235 16.80 38.00 -18.03
N ALA A 236 15.57 38.04 -18.52
CA ALA A 236 14.97 39.24 -19.09
C ALA A 236 14.83 40.35 -18.02
N CYS A 237 14.40 40.01 -16.80
CA CYS A 237 14.34 40.95 -15.69
C CYS A 237 15.72 41.48 -15.28
N GLU A 238 16.74 40.62 -15.27
CA GLU A 238 18.12 41.02 -15.00
C GLU A 238 18.67 41.94 -16.10
N GLU A 239 18.35 41.67 -17.35
CA GLU A 239 18.77 42.50 -18.48
C GLU A 239 18.07 43.87 -18.46
N ILE A 240 16.77 43.93 -18.20
CA ILE A 240 16.04 45.19 -18.01
C ILE A 240 16.66 46.00 -16.86
N LYS A 241 16.97 45.33 -15.74
CA LYS A 241 17.64 45.98 -14.60
C LYS A 241 19.00 46.52 -15.00
N ARG A 242 19.79 45.75 -15.75
CA ARG A 242 21.12 46.16 -16.24
C ARG A 242 21.01 47.40 -17.12
N VAL A 243 20.14 47.38 -18.12
CA VAL A 243 19.89 48.50 -19.05
C VAL A 243 19.40 49.74 -18.30
N ALA A 244 18.44 49.59 -17.37
CA ALA A 244 17.94 50.70 -16.57
C ALA A 244 19.03 51.33 -15.68
N MET A 245 19.88 50.49 -15.06
CA MET A 245 21.01 50.97 -14.25
C MET A 245 22.07 51.66 -15.11
N GLU A 246 22.30 51.18 -16.34
CA GLU A 246 23.21 51.79 -17.30
C GLU A 246 22.67 53.13 -17.81
N GLU A 247 21.38 53.24 -18.10
CA GLU A 247 20.72 54.50 -18.45
C GLU A 247 20.76 55.52 -17.30
N VAL A 248 20.57 55.08 -16.05
CA VAL A 248 20.76 55.93 -14.87
C VAL A 248 22.22 56.38 -14.78
N ARG A 249 23.17 55.49 -15.04
CA ARG A 249 24.60 55.81 -15.03
C ARG A 249 24.96 56.81 -16.11
N GLU A 250 24.44 56.67 -17.33
CA GLU A 250 24.60 57.63 -18.43
C GLU A 250 23.95 58.98 -18.13
N ARG A 251 22.77 59.01 -17.50
CA ARG A 251 22.14 60.27 -17.07
C ARG A 251 22.94 60.97 -15.98
N MET A 252 23.61 60.21 -15.12
CA MET A 252 24.48 60.74 -14.06
C MET A 252 25.84 61.19 -14.59
N SER A 253 26.43 60.47 -15.55
CA SER A 253 27.71 60.84 -16.19
C SER A 253 27.55 61.96 -17.23
N GLY A 254 26.45 61.96 -18.00
CA GLY A 254 26.12 63.00 -18.99
C GLY A 254 25.73 64.35 -18.38
N ARG A 255 25.39 64.40 -17.09
CA ARG A 255 25.24 65.66 -16.33
C ARG A 255 26.51 66.14 -15.63
N GLY A 256 27.60 65.38 -15.71
CA GLY A 256 28.86 65.66 -15.01
C GLY A 256 29.74 66.75 -15.64
N GLY A 257 29.37 67.29 -16.81
CA GLY A 257 30.24 68.20 -17.57
C GLY A 257 30.26 69.66 -17.11
N GLU A 258 29.10 70.27 -16.78
CA GLU A 258 29.06 71.75 -16.61
C GLU A 258 28.18 72.26 -15.46
N THR A 259 27.53 71.39 -14.69
CA THR A 259 26.65 71.83 -13.58
C THR A 259 26.85 71.05 -12.28
N GLY A 260 28.07 70.55 -12.05
CA GLY A 260 28.49 69.84 -10.83
C GLY A 260 28.58 70.71 -9.56
N ARG A 261 27.86 71.82 -9.50
CA ARG A 261 27.60 72.52 -8.23
C ARG A 261 26.25 72.03 -7.73
N SER A 262 26.26 71.48 -6.51
CA SER A 262 25.06 71.06 -5.79
C SER A 262 24.01 72.18 -5.84
N VAL A 263 22.72 71.84 -5.79
CA VAL A 263 21.68 72.87 -5.65
C VAL A 263 21.97 73.76 -4.44
N ASP A 264 22.57 73.20 -3.38
CA ASP A 264 23.07 73.95 -2.22
C ASP A 264 24.22 74.90 -2.56
N ASP A 265 25.16 74.50 -3.41
CA ASP A 265 26.25 75.38 -3.84
C ASP A 265 25.70 76.54 -4.68
N ARG A 266 24.68 76.28 -5.51
CA ARG A 266 24.02 77.33 -6.31
C ARG A 266 23.23 78.30 -5.43
N LEU A 267 22.55 77.78 -4.39
CA LEU A 267 21.86 78.59 -3.38
C LEU A 267 22.85 79.42 -2.56
N SER A 268 23.97 78.84 -2.14
CA SER A 268 25.02 79.54 -1.40
C SER A 268 25.59 80.70 -2.22
N LEU A 269 25.87 80.47 -3.50
CA LEU A 269 26.38 81.51 -4.40
C LEU A 269 25.33 82.60 -4.66
N ALA A 270 24.06 82.24 -4.85
CA ALA A 270 22.98 83.21 -5.03
C ALA A 270 22.77 84.07 -3.77
N ARG A 271 22.92 83.49 -2.58
CA ARG A 271 22.86 84.22 -1.30
C ARG A 271 24.03 85.18 -1.13
N GLU A 272 25.26 84.73 -1.44
CA GLU A 272 26.44 85.59 -1.43
C GLU A 272 26.32 86.76 -2.43
N GLU A 273 25.78 86.49 -3.61
CA GLU A 273 25.56 87.50 -4.64
C GLU A 273 24.46 88.51 -4.24
N ALA A 274 23.38 88.03 -3.62
CA ALA A 274 22.33 88.89 -3.06
C ALA A 274 22.85 89.79 -1.93
N ASP A 275 23.70 89.27 -1.05
CA ASP A 275 24.36 90.05 0.00
C ASP A 275 25.37 91.05 -0.56
N GLY A 276 26.10 90.66 -1.61
CA GLY A 276 26.96 91.55 -2.40
C GLY A 276 26.16 92.75 -2.92
N LEU A 277 25.04 92.49 -3.62
CA LEU A 277 24.16 93.51 -4.18
C LEU A 277 23.55 94.42 -3.10
N ARG A 278 23.14 93.87 -1.94
CA ARG A 278 22.66 94.67 -0.80
C ARG A 278 23.72 95.65 -0.31
N LYS A 279 24.98 95.21 -0.18
CA LYS A 279 26.11 96.08 0.21
C LYS A 279 26.37 97.17 -0.83
N THR A 280 26.23 96.88 -2.12
CA THR A 280 26.38 97.89 -3.20
C THR A 280 25.27 98.94 -3.15
N ILE A 281 24.01 98.52 -2.95
CA ILE A 281 22.87 99.44 -2.77
C ILE A 281 23.12 100.37 -1.59
N GLU A 282 23.59 99.84 -0.46
CA GLU A 282 23.84 100.64 0.73
C GLU A 282 24.98 101.65 0.53
N ARG A 283 26.02 101.27 -0.23
CA ARG A 283 27.08 102.19 -0.68
C ARG A 283 26.53 103.29 -1.57
N LEU A 284 25.74 102.95 -2.60
CA LEU A 284 25.14 103.91 -3.52
C LEU A 284 24.19 104.88 -2.81
N LYS A 285 23.39 104.41 -1.86
CA LYS A 285 22.55 105.28 -1.01
C LYS A 285 23.40 106.29 -0.25
N LYS A 286 24.48 105.85 0.40
CA LYS A 286 25.40 106.76 1.10
C LYS A 286 26.00 107.81 0.15
N THR A 287 26.39 107.42 -1.06
CA THR A 287 26.91 108.36 -2.07
C THR A 287 25.83 109.35 -2.54
N ILE A 288 24.58 108.92 -2.69
CA ILE A 288 23.45 109.83 -2.98
C ILE A 288 23.23 110.79 -1.81
N GLU A 289 23.32 110.32 -0.57
CA GLU A 289 23.19 111.13 0.64
C GLU A 289 24.29 112.21 0.71
N THR A 290 25.54 111.86 0.39
CA THR A 290 26.66 112.81 0.35
C THR A 290 26.50 113.80 -0.79
N MET A 291 26.11 113.36 -2.00
CA MET A 291 25.83 114.27 -3.11
C MET A 291 24.62 115.18 -2.85
N LYS A 292 23.62 114.73 -2.09
CA LYS A 292 22.51 115.57 -1.62
C LYS A 292 23.01 116.67 -0.68
N LYS A 293 23.87 116.32 0.28
CA LYS A 293 24.49 117.31 1.20
C LYS A 293 25.36 118.31 0.44
N GLU A 294 26.22 117.85 -0.45
CA GLU A 294 27.05 118.70 -1.31
C GLU A 294 26.21 119.60 -2.23
N TYR A 295 25.05 119.12 -2.70
CA TYR A 295 24.08 119.90 -3.45
C TYR A 295 23.46 121.01 -2.61
N ASP A 296 23.00 120.70 -1.40
CA ASP A 296 22.43 121.70 -0.51
C ASP A 296 23.48 122.75 -0.11
N GLU A 297 24.75 122.36 -0.05
CA GLU A 297 25.90 123.22 0.23
C GLU A 297 26.30 124.09 -0.97
N LYS A 298 26.36 123.51 -2.19
CA LYS A 298 26.60 124.27 -3.44
C LYS A 298 25.44 125.19 -3.84
N LYS A 299 24.19 124.78 -3.57
CA LYS A 299 23.00 125.62 -3.74
C LYS A 299 23.05 126.87 -2.85
N ARG A 300 23.73 126.79 -1.69
CA ARG A 300 24.02 127.96 -0.83
C ARG A 300 25.18 128.82 -1.35
N GLN A 301 26.03 128.31 -2.24
CA GLN A 301 27.26 128.98 -2.69
C GLN A 301 27.23 129.49 -4.16
N GLN A 302 26.40 128.95 -5.06
CA GLN A 302 26.34 129.38 -6.48
C GLN A 302 24.92 129.32 -7.08
N SER A 303 24.44 130.43 -7.63
CA SER A 303 23.17 130.55 -8.36
C SER A 303 23.33 130.30 -9.87
N GLY A 304 23.69 129.07 -10.27
CA GLY A 304 23.88 128.68 -11.67
C GLY A 304 23.01 127.50 -12.10
N GLY A 305 21.99 127.73 -12.93
CA GLY A 305 20.99 126.72 -13.34
C GLY A 305 21.52 125.51 -14.13
N ARG A 306 22.72 125.57 -14.72
CA ARG A 306 23.34 124.44 -15.44
C ARG A 306 23.80 123.32 -14.51
N VAL A 307 24.31 123.65 -13.33
CA VAL A 307 24.79 122.68 -12.32
C VAL A 307 23.64 121.88 -11.73
N GLN A 308 22.43 122.47 -11.65
CA GLN A 308 21.22 121.78 -11.18
C GLN A 308 20.75 120.67 -12.14
N VAL A 309 20.84 120.88 -13.45
CA VAL A 309 20.32 119.94 -14.46
C VAL A 309 21.23 118.71 -14.58
N GLU A 310 22.56 118.91 -14.63
CA GLU A 310 23.52 117.79 -14.69
C GLU A 310 23.44 116.91 -13.44
N GLN A 311 23.32 117.51 -12.25
CA GLN A 311 23.20 116.75 -11.01
C GLN A 311 21.85 116.05 -10.84
N TRP A 312 20.77 116.61 -11.40
CA TRP A 312 19.48 115.91 -11.47
C TRP A 312 19.55 114.69 -12.39
N HIS A 313 20.20 114.82 -13.56
CA HIS A 313 20.43 113.68 -14.44
C HIS A 313 21.27 112.57 -13.78
N GLU A 314 22.30 112.95 -13.01
CA GLU A 314 23.12 111.97 -12.29
C GLU A 314 22.34 111.29 -11.15
N ARG A 315 21.54 112.04 -10.39
CA ARG A 315 20.64 111.47 -9.37
C ARG A 315 19.63 110.50 -9.99
N LYS A 316 19.03 110.87 -11.12
CA LYS A 316 18.07 110.04 -11.84
C LYS A 316 18.71 108.75 -12.37
N ARG A 317 19.94 108.81 -12.90
CA ARG A 317 20.70 107.61 -13.31
C ARG A 317 20.96 106.67 -12.14
N LEU A 318 21.33 107.21 -10.97
CA LEU A 318 21.55 106.42 -9.76
C LEU A 318 20.24 105.80 -9.25
N GLU A 319 19.13 106.53 -9.28
CA GLU A 319 17.79 106.01 -8.94
C GLU A 319 17.35 104.90 -9.88
N GLU A 320 17.52 105.07 -11.21
CA GLU A 320 17.25 104.03 -12.20
C GLU A 320 18.14 102.78 -11.99
N THR A 321 19.39 102.97 -11.55
CA THR A 321 20.30 101.86 -11.22
C THR A 321 19.84 101.12 -9.95
N ILE A 322 19.42 101.85 -8.92
CA ILE A 322 18.84 101.27 -7.70
C ILE A 322 17.56 100.50 -8.02
N ASP A 323 16.69 101.03 -8.86
CA ASP A 323 15.45 100.35 -9.25
C ASP A 323 15.72 99.08 -10.07
N LYS A 324 16.73 99.10 -10.97
CA LYS A 324 17.20 97.89 -11.65
C LYS A 324 17.71 96.85 -10.66
N GLN A 325 18.56 97.25 -9.71
CA GLN A 325 19.09 96.34 -8.68
C GLN A 325 17.98 95.79 -7.76
N ARG A 326 16.98 96.60 -7.38
CA ARG A 326 15.82 96.16 -6.60
C ARG A 326 14.98 95.13 -7.34
N LYS A 327 14.74 95.34 -8.63
CA LYS A 327 14.04 94.36 -9.48
C LYS A 327 14.82 93.06 -9.57
N GLU A 328 16.14 93.14 -9.68
CA GLU A 328 17.00 91.95 -9.74
C GLU A 328 17.02 91.16 -8.42
N ILE A 329 17.15 91.86 -7.28
CA ILE A 329 17.04 91.22 -5.96
C ILE A 329 15.68 90.52 -5.79
N LYS A 330 14.58 91.16 -6.21
CA LYS A 330 13.25 90.51 -6.15
C LYS A 330 13.21 89.22 -6.97
N ARG A 331 13.77 89.23 -8.18
CA ARG A 331 13.85 88.02 -9.03
C ARG A 331 14.68 86.93 -8.37
N LEU A 332 15.84 87.27 -7.81
CA LEU A 332 16.71 86.33 -7.11
C LEU A 332 16.00 85.71 -5.89
N VAL A 333 15.31 86.51 -5.08
CA VAL A 333 14.53 86.02 -3.93
C VAL A 333 13.42 85.06 -4.38
N THR A 334 12.65 85.41 -5.42
CA THR A 334 11.60 84.49 -5.93
C THR A 334 12.18 83.18 -6.48
N ARG A 335 13.40 83.23 -7.02
CA ARG A 335 14.11 82.04 -7.50
C ARG A 335 14.63 81.19 -6.34
N ASP A 336 15.10 81.82 -5.26
CA ASP A 336 15.54 81.17 -4.01
C ASP A 336 14.37 80.45 -3.35
N GLU A 337 13.23 81.12 -3.18
CA GLU A 337 11.99 80.54 -2.64
C GLU A 337 11.50 79.35 -3.48
N ALA A 338 11.58 79.45 -4.82
CA ALA A 338 11.22 78.33 -5.69
C ALA A 338 12.16 77.12 -5.50
N ALA A 339 13.46 77.37 -5.34
CA ALA A 339 14.45 76.32 -5.10
C ALA A 339 14.32 75.68 -3.70
N GLU A 340 14.03 76.47 -2.66
CA GLU A 340 13.72 75.96 -1.32
C GLU A 340 12.47 75.08 -1.32
N ASN A 341 11.41 75.50 -2.02
CA ASN A 341 10.20 74.68 -2.19
C ASN A 341 10.48 73.37 -2.94
N GLU A 342 11.36 73.38 -3.95
CA GLU A 342 11.80 72.15 -4.62
C GLU A 342 12.60 71.23 -3.69
N LEU A 343 13.51 71.79 -2.88
CA LEU A 343 14.28 71.04 -1.90
C LEU A 343 13.38 70.42 -0.84
N GLU A 344 12.39 71.15 -0.33
CA GLU A 344 11.44 70.62 0.64
C GLU A 344 10.64 69.44 0.06
N LYS A 345 10.18 69.55 -1.20
CA LYS A 345 9.50 68.45 -1.91
C LYS A 345 10.42 67.24 -2.09
N ARG A 346 11.69 67.45 -2.43
CA ARG A 346 12.69 66.36 -2.54
C ARG A 346 12.94 65.70 -1.18
N ASN A 347 13.08 66.48 -0.12
CA ASN A 347 13.29 65.96 1.23
C ASN A 347 12.09 65.14 1.74
N LYS A 348 10.86 65.59 1.48
CA LYS A 348 9.64 64.80 1.75
C LYS A 348 9.67 63.48 0.97
N ARG A 349 10.04 63.51 -0.30
CA ARG A 349 10.14 62.29 -1.11
C ARG A 349 11.23 61.33 -0.62
N ILE A 350 12.37 61.84 -0.18
CA ILE A 350 13.46 61.02 0.41
C ILE A 350 12.94 60.36 1.69
N PHE A 351 12.29 61.11 2.58
CA PHE A 351 11.71 60.57 3.80
C PHE A 351 10.69 59.46 3.54
N ASP A 352 9.82 59.63 2.54
CA ASP A 352 8.85 58.60 2.14
C ASP A 352 9.57 57.34 1.63
N LEU A 353 10.61 57.50 0.80
CA LEU A 353 11.42 56.38 0.31
C LEU A 353 12.16 55.65 1.43
N GLU A 354 12.69 56.37 2.41
CA GLU A 354 13.33 55.77 3.60
C GLU A 354 12.32 54.97 4.44
N ASN A 355 11.09 55.44 4.58
CA ASN A 355 10.04 54.71 5.29
C ASN A 355 9.62 53.44 4.54
N ILE A 356 9.51 53.51 3.21
CA ILE A 356 9.27 52.32 2.36
C ILE A 356 10.43 51.33 2.48
N GLU A 357 11.67 51.82 2.50
CA GLU A 357 12.84 50.94 2.65
C GLU A 357 12.89 50.29 4.03
N LYS A 358 12.53 51.01 5.11
CA LYS A 358 12.41 50.45 6.46
C LYS A 358 11.36 49.33 6.52
N THR A 359 10.20 49.49 5.87
CA THR A 359 9.18 48.43 5.84
C THR A 359 9.63 47.24 4.98
N ARG A 360 10.30 47.50 3.86
CA ARG A 360 10.92 46.46 3.02
C ARG A 360 11.95 45.64 3.80
N ILE A 361 12.86 46.30 4.53
CA ILE A 361 13.87 45.65 5.37
C ILE A 361 13.20 44.75 6.41
N ARG A 362 12.19 45.24 7.14
CA ARG A 362 11.44 44.42 8.12
C ARG A 362 10.82 43.17 7.49
N SER A 363 10.21 43.31 6.32
CA SER A 363 9.63 42.19 5.56
C SER A 363 10.69 41.18 5.12
N VAL A 364 11.83 41.65 4.61
CA VAL A 364 12.96 40.79 4.25
C VAL A 364 13.50 40.05 5.46
N THR A 365 13.71 40.71 6.60
CA THR A 365 14.16 40.07 7.84
C THR A 365 13.16 39.01 8.31
N GLN A 366 11.86 39.28 8.22
CA GLN A 366 10.83 38.30 8.55
C GLN A 366 10.91 37.08 7.62
N MET A 367 11.02 37.28 6.31
CA MET A 367 11.19 36.17 5.35
C MET A 367 12.48 35.38 5.60
N GLU A 368 13.58 36.03 5.97
CA GLU A 368 14.84 35.36 6.31
C GLU A 368 14.73 34.52 7.58
N THR A 369 13.95 34.97 8.58
CA THR A 369 13.66 34.16 9.77
C THR A 369 12.84 32.92 9.42
N GLN A 370 11.80 33.06 8.58
CA GLN A 370 10.99 31.95 8.09
C GLN A 370 11.81 30.97 7.25
N LEU A 371 12.72 31.46 6.39
CA LEU A 371 13.62 30.60 5.63
C LEU A 371 14.58 29.82 6.55
N ARG A 372 15.02 30.42 7.66
CA ARG A 372 15.84 29.73 8.66
C ARG A 372 15.06 28.64 9.39
N THR A 373 13.79 28.86 9.75
CA THR A 373 12.96 27.83 10.38
C THR A 373 12.69 26.67 9.42
N ILE A 374 12.28 26.97 8.18
CA ILE A 374 12.04 25.95 7.14
C ILE A 374 13.30 25.11 6.88
N ARG A 375 14.50 25.73 6.88
CA ARG A 375 15.75 24.99 6.71
C ARG A 375 16.04 24.03 7.88
N ARG A 376 15.76 24.45 9.11
CA ARG A 376 15.91 23.59 10.31
C ARG A 376 14.92 22.42 10.28
N GLU A 377 13.66 22.70 9.97
CA GLU A 377 12.62 21.67 9.81
C GLU A 377 13.01 20.67 8.72
N LYS A 378 13.48 21.15 7.57
CA LYS A 378 13.95 20.29 6.48
C LYS A 378 15.12 19.41 6.92
N SER A 379 16.09 19.93 7.68
CA SER A 379 17.19 19.11 8.21
C SER A 379 16.69 18.06 9.21
N ALA A 380 15.74 18.41 10.09
CA ALA A 380 15.14 17.46 11.04
C ALA A 380 14.43 16.31 10.31
N VAL A 381 13.59 16.63 9.33
CA VAL A 381 12.91 15.62 8.48
C VAL A 381 13.91 14.73 7.74
N THR A 382 15.04 15.30 7.30
CA THR A 382 16.09 14.51 6.63
C THR A 382 16.73 13.51 7.59
N ILE A 383 16.99 13.93 8.84
CA ILE A 383 17.52 13.05 9.89
C ILE A 383 16.52 11.93 10.20
N GLU A 384 15.26 12.28 10.45
CA GLU A 384 14.18 11.29 10.69
C GLU A 384 14.03 10.31 9.52
N GLN A 385 14.18 10.78 8.28
CA GLN A 385 14.09 9.91 7.11
C GLN A 385 15.24 8.90 7.04
N VAL A 386 16.46 9.31 7.43
CA VAL A 386 17.62 8.43 7.54
C VAL A 386 17.40 7.41 8.65
N GLU A 387 17.03 7.84 9.87
CA GLU A 387 16.73 6.94 10.99
C GLU A 387 15.62 5.94 10.65
N SER A 388 14.56 6.41 10.01
CA SER A 388 13.47 5.56 9.52
C SER A 388 13.94 4.54 8.47
N SER A 389 14.93 4.89 7.64
CA SER A 389 15.52 3.96 6.67
C SER A 389 16.39 2.89 7.34
N GLU A 390 17.13 3.25 8.39
CA GLU A 390 17.94 2.33 9.20
C GLU A 390 17.05 1.38 10.03
N LEU A 391 15.96 1.88 10.60
CA LEU A 391 14.99 1.05 11.29
C LEU A 391 14.33 0.06 10.33
N ARG A 392 13.98 0.50 9.11
CA ARG A 392 13.45 -0.39 8.06
C ARG A 392 14.44 -1.48 7.66
N SER A 393 15.74 -1.16 7.52
CA SER A 393 16.74 -2.17 7.19
C SER A 393 16.93 -3.17 8.34
N LYS A 394 16.91 -2.69 9.59
CA LYS A 394 16.97 -3.55 10.79
C LYS A 394 15.75 -4.47 10.90
N ILE A 395 14.55 -3.97 10.62
CA ILE A 395 13.32 -4.79 10.59
C ILE A 395 13.45 -5.90 9.55
N ARG A 396 13.90 -5.59 8.32
CA ARG A 396 14.10 -6.61 7.27
C ARG A 396 15.06 -7.71 7.71
N LEU A 397 16.19 -7.34 8.33
CA LEU A 397 17.15 -8.31 8.84
C LEU A 397 16.54 -9.21 9.93
N LEU A 398 15.75 -8.63 10.84
CA LEU A 398 15.04 -9.40 11.88
C LEU A 398 13.96 -10.31 11.27
N GLU A 399 13.26 -9.86 10.23
CA GLU A 399 12.28 -10.68 9.50
C GLU A 399 12.94 -11.87 8.80
N GLU A 400 14.11 -11.67 8.18
CA GLU A 400 14.92 -12.73 7.57
C GLU A 400 15.38 -13.75 8.61
N GLN A 401 15.89 -13.29 9.76
CA GLN A 401 16.27 -14.15 10.88
C GLN A 401 15.08 -14.94 11.41
N LEU A 402 13.92 -14.29 11.58
CA LEU A 402 12.70 -14.92 12.05
C LEU A 402 12.18 -15.97 11.06
N MET A 403 12.27 -15.71 9.76
CA MET A 403 11.94 -16.69 8.71
C MET A 403 12.88 -17.90 8.77
N SER A 404 14.19 -17.69 8.97
CA SER A 404 15.16 -18.79 9.14
C SER A 404 14.81 -19.66 10.35
N VAL A 405 14.55 -19.04 11.50
CA VAL A 405 14.15 -19.76 12.73
C VAL A 405 12.82 -20.51 12.53
N ARG A 406 11.85 -19.93 11.81
CA ARG A 406 10.60 -20.61 11.47
C ARG A 406 10.83 -21.84 10.59
N MET A 407 11.74 -21.76 9.62
CA MET A 407 12.12 -22.92 8.79
C MET A 407 12.74 -24.02 9.64
N GLU A 408 13.70 -23.68 10.52
CA GLU A 408 14.31 -24.64 11.44
C GLU A 408 13.29 -25.28 12.39
N LEU A 409 12.36 -24.48 12.94
CA LEU A 409 11.28 -24.98 13.79
C LEU A 409 10.39 -25.98 13.01
N ASN A 410 10.08 -25.68 11.75
CA ASN A 410 9.28 -26.56 10.91
C ASN A 410 10.02 -27.88 10.61
N ASP A 411 11.30 -27.82 10.30
CA ASP A 411 12.15 -29.00 10.12
C ASP A 411 12.19 -29.86 11.39
N MET A 412 12.34 -29.23 12.55
CA MET A 412 12.30 -29.91 13.84
C MET A 412 10.92 -30.51 14.14
N ARG A 413 9.83 -29.85 13.78
CA ARG A 413 8.47 -30.41 13.88
C ARG A 413 8.29 -31.64 12.99
N ILE A 414 8.79 -31.60 11.75
CA ILE A 414 8.76 -32.72 10.82
C ILE A 414 9.58 -33.90 11.39
N ARG A 415 10.80 -33.64 11.87
CA ARG A 415 11.64 -34.67 12.51
C ARG A 415 10.97 -35.28 13.73
N ASN A 416 10.38 -34.46 14.60
CA ASN A 416 9.69 -34.94 15.79
C ASN A 416 8.45 -35.77 15.42
N SER A 417 7.70 -35.36 14.40
CA SER A 417 6.56 -36.12 13.87
C SER A 417 6.98 -37.49 13.33
N ARG A 418 8.14 -37.58 12.64
CA ARG A 418 8.73 -38.86 12.20
C ARG A 418 9.12 -39.74 13.38
N LEU A 419 9.84 -39.20 14.37
CA LEU A 419 10.21 -39.95 15.58
C LEU A 419 8.99 -40.45 16.35
N ILE A 420 7.90 -39.67 16.40
CA ILE A 420 6.63 -40.10 17.00
C ILE A 420 6.02 -41.25 16.20
N ALA A 421 6.04 -41.19 14.86
CA ALA A 421 5.56 -42.27 14.01
C ALA A 421 6.41 -43.56 14.19
N GLU A 422 7.74 -43.45 14.16
CA GLU A 422 8.66 -44.57 14.41
C GLU A 422 8.42 -45.19 15.79
N ARG A 423 8.25 -44.38 16.85
CA ARG A 423 7.91 -44.89 18.18
C ARG A 423 6.56 -45.61 18.22
N LYS A 424 5.57 -45.15 17.45
CA LYS A 424 4.27 -45.83 17.33
C LYS A 424 4.43 -47.15 16.58
N GLU A 425 5.19 -47.18 15.49
CA GLU A 425 5.50 -48.41 14.74
C GLU A 425 6.24 -49.42 15.61
N GLU A 426 7.27 -48.99 16.37
CA GLU A 426 7.96 -49.86 17.33
C GLU A 426 7.03 -50.41 18.41
N LYS A 427 6.09 -49.61 18.92
CA LYS A 427 5.09 -50.07 19.88
C LYS A 427 4.17 -51.13 19.25
N ILE A 428 3.66 -50.86 18.05
CA ILE A 428 2.84 -51.80 17.29
C ILE A 428 3.64 -53.09 17.04
N GLU A 429 4.92 -53.00 16.69
CA GLU A 429 5.77 -54.16 16.44
C GLU A 429 6.05 -54.97 17.71
N LYS A 430 6.28 -54.29 18.85
CA LYS A 430 6.40 -54.95 20.16
C LYS A 430 5.09 -55.62 20.57
N GLU A 431 3.94 -54.98 20.34
CA GLU A 431 2.62 -55.57 20.59
C GLU A 431 2.34 -56.76 19.66
N LYS A 432 2.67 -56.66 18.36
CA LYS A 432 2.58 -57.79 17.42
C LYS A 432 3.41 -58.98 17.90
N LYS A 433 4.67 -58.76 18.30
CA LYS A 433 5.53 -59.81 18.88
C LYS A 433 4.98 -60.37 20.18
N LYS A 434 4.34 -59.53 21.01
CA LYS A 434 3.68 -59.99 22.25
C LYS A 434 2.47 -60.86 21.93
N VAL A 435 1.60 -60.42 21.02
CA VAL A 435 0.44 -61.18 20.52
C VAL A 435 0.89 -62.47 19.85
N GLU A 436 2.00 -62.46 19.11
CA GLU A 436 2.56 -63.66 18.50
C GLU A 436 3.11 -64.64 19.55
N LYS A 437 3.79 -64.15 20.59
CA LYS A 437 4.17 -64.96 21.76
C LYS A 437 2.97 -65.51 22.50
N GLU A 438 1.94 -64.71 22.75
CA GLU A 438 0.67 -65.13 23.37
C GLU A 438 -0.08 -66.13 22.48
N LYS A 439 -0.02 -65.99 21.15
CA LYS A 439 -0.53 -66.99 20.19
C LYS A 439 0.26 -68.28 20.27
N LEU A 440 1.58 -68.23 20.40
CA LEU A 440 2.43 -69.40 20.56
C LEU A 440 2.18 -70.09 21.91
N GLU A 441 1.98 -69.34 22.99
CA GLU A 441 1.65 -69.85 24.32
C GLU A 441 0.24 -70.40 24.39
N SER A 442 -0.74 -69.76 23.77
CA SER A 442 -2.10 -70.29 23.63
C SER A 442 -2.14 -71.51 22.71
N HIS A 443 -1.26 -71.62 21.71
CA HIS A 443 -1.07 -72.85 20.94
C HIS A 443 -0.50 -73.97 21.82
N LYS A 444 0.50 -73.68 22.67
CA LYS A 444 1.04 -74.64 23.66
C LYS A 444 0.01 -75.03 24.74
N LEU A 445 -0.87 -74.12 25.12
CA LEU A 445 -1.98 -74.40 26.04
C LEU A 445 -3.08 -75.22 25.37
N LYS A 446 -3.40 -74.96 24.09
CA LYS A 446 -4.29 -75.81 23.28
C LYS A 446 -3.72 -77.19 23.05
N GLU A 447 -2.39 -77.31 22.91
CA GLU A 447 -1.68 -78.59 22.81
C GLU A 447 -1.78 -79.39 24.13
N LYS A 448 -1.62 -78.71 25.28
CA LYS A 448 -1.86 -79.29 26.61
C LYS A 448 -3.33 -79.57 26.94
N GLU A 449 -4.27 -78.79 26.39
CA GLU A 449 -5.71 -79.07 26.48
C GLU A 449 -6.11 -80.21 25.54
N SER A 450 -5.50 -80.36 24.37
CA SER A 450 -5.69 -81.54 23.52
C SER A 450 -5.15 -82.82 24.17
N GLU A 451 -4.07 -82.76 24.95
CA GLU A 451 -3.60 -83.91 25.75
C GLU A 451 -4.52 -84.26 26.94
N LYS A 452 -5.29 -83.28 27.47
CA LYS A 452 -6.31 -83.53 28.50
C LYS A 452 -7.67 -83.94 27.93
N ASN A 453 -8.02 -83.49 26.72
CA ASN A 453 -9.28 -83.86 26.06
C ASN A 453 -9.23 -85.24 25.38
N VAL A 454 -8.05 -85.69 24.93
CA VAL A 454 -7.84 -87.08 24.47
C VAL A 454 -8.10 -88.08 25.61
N LYS A 455 -7.67 -87.78 26.85
CA LYS A 455 -7.94 -88.66 28.02
C LYS A 455 -9.39 -88.67 28.51
N SER A 456 -10.23 -87.74 28.05
CA SER A 456 -11.66 -87.63 28.39
C SER A 456 -12.56 -88.23 27.31
N MET A 457 -12.16 -88.13 26.03
CA MET A 457 -12.83 -88.78 24.90
C MET A 457 -12.58 -90.29 24.82
N GLU A 458 -11.38 -90.77 25.15
CA GLU A 458 -11.08 -92.22 25.17
C GLU A 458 -11.99 -92.98 26.15
N LYS A 459 -12.45 -92.35 27.23
CA LYS A 459 -13.34 -92.98 28.22
C LYS A 459 -14.80 -93.08 27.76
N LYS A 460 -15.24 -92.23 26.82
CA LYS A 460 -16.59 -92.25 26.25
C LYS A 460 -16.67 -93.19 25.05
N GLU A 461 -15.67 -93.17 24.17
CA GLU A 461 -15.59 -94.09 23.02
C GLU A 461 -15.38 -95.55 23.43
N VAL A 462 -14.63 -95.82 24.51
CA VAL A 462 -14.48 -97.19 25.06
C VAL A 462 -15.79 -97.74 25.63
N ASN A 463 -16.66 -96.91 26.19
CA ASN A 463 -17.96 -97.36 26.70
C ASN A 463 -18.98 -97.59 25.56
N GLU A 464 -18.92 -96.78 24.51
CA GLU A 464 -19.75 -96.96 23.31
C GLU A 464 -19.33 -98.20 22.51
N LEU A 465 -18.02 -98.47 22.40
CA LEU A 465 -17.49 -99.69 21.79
C LEU A 465 -17.82 -100.93 22.63
N LYS A 466 -17.83 -100.85 23.97
CA LYS A 466 -18.30 -101.95 24.84
C LYS A 466 -19.79 -102.23 24.67
N HIS A 467 -20.62 -101.23 24.43
CA HIS A 467 -22.05 -101.41 24.16
C HIS A 467 -22.26 -102.11 22.81
N LYS A 468 -21.62 -101.60 21.76
CA LYS A 468 -21.67 -102.20 20.41
C LYS A 468 -21.10 -103.63 20.38
N LEU A 469 -20.09 -103.92 21.19
CA LEU A 469 -19.54 -105.28 21.34
C LEU A 469 -20.53 -106.26 22.01
N ARG A 470 -21.31 -105.80 23.00
CA ARG A 470 -22.36 -106.62 23.65
C ARG A 470 -23.53 -106.88 22.70
N GLU A 471 -23.94 -105.88 21.92
CA GLU A 471 -25.00 -106.05 20.91
C GLU A 471 -24.60 -107.00 19.80
N THR A 472 -23.36 -106.90 19.31
CA THR A 472 -22.81 -107.84 18.31
C THR A 472 -22.62 -109.25 18.86
N GLN A 473 -22.20 -109.40 20.12
CA GLN A 473 -22.16 -110.72 20.77
C GLN A 473 -23.56 -111.35 20.93
N LYS A 474 -24.57 -110.55 21.27
CA LYS A 474 -25.96 -111.01 21.36
C LYS A 474 -26.51 -111.43 20.00
N SER A 475 -26.29 -110.61 18.96
CA SER A 475 -26.66 -110.95 17.58
C SER A 475 -25.91 -112.19 17.06
N HIS A 476 -24.65 -112.37 17.45
CA HIS A 476 -23.89 -113.57 17.12
C HIS A 476 -24.43 -114.84 17.82
N SER A 477 -24.89 -114.75 19.07
CA SER A 477 -25.56 -115.88 19.73
C SER A 477 -26.91 -116.24 19.10
N GLU A 478 -27.70 -115.23 18.70
CA GLU A 478 -28.99 -115.42 18.05
C GLU A 478 -28.82 -116.05 16.65
N THR A 479 -27.84 -115.58 15.87
CA THR A 479 -27.51 -116.20 14.57
C THR A 479 -26.97 -117.62 14.71
N LYS A 480 -26.20 -117.91 15.76
CA LYS A 480 -25.74 -119.28 16.03
C LYS A 480 -26.90 -120.23 16.37
N GLU A 481 -27.90 -119.75 17.10
CA GLU A 481 -29.11 -120.53 17.37
C GLU A 481 -29.95 -120.76 16.10
N THR A 482 -30.13 -119.75 15.24
CA THR A 482 -30.86 -119.94 13.99
C THR A 482 -30.15 -120.90 13.06
N LEU A 483 -28.81 -120.85 13.00
CA LEU A 483 -28.00 -121.78 12.22
C LEU A 483 -28.16 -123.21 12.74
N SER A 484 -28.18 -123.42 14.06
CA SER A 484 -28.45 -124.74 14.65
C SER A 484 -29.85 -125.27 14.34
N ARG A 485 -30.87 -124.40 14.29
CA ARG A 485 -32.23 -124.78 13.86
C ARG A 485 -32.26 -125.17 12.38
N ILE A 486 -31.54 -124.44 11.53
CA ILE A 486 -31.44 -124.74 10.09
C ILE A 486 -30.70 -126.07 9.87
N GLU A 487 -29.60 -126.32 10.57
CA GLU A 487 -28.86 -127.57 10.50
C GLU A 487 -29.73 -128.77 10.90
N LYS A 488 -30.58 -128.60 11.92
CA LYS A 488 -31.54 -129.63 12.33
C LYS A 488 -32.58 -129.89 11.24
N ALA A 489 -33.16 -128.84 10.66
CA ALA A 489 -34.10 -128.95 9.55
C ALA A 489 -33.45 -129.60 8.30
N TYR A 490 -32.17 -129.32 8.06
CA TYR A 490 -31.43 -129.91 6.93
C TYR A 490 -31.17 -131.40 7.14
N LYS A 491 -30.85 -131.83 8.36
CA LYS A 491 -30.74 -133.27 8.71
C LYS A 491 -32.07 -134.00 8.54
N GLU A 492 -33.17 -133.41 9.01
CA GLU A 492 -34.52 -133.96 8.80
C GLU A 492 -34.89 -134.06 7.31
N LEU A 493 -34.47 -133.08 6.50
CA LEU A 493 -34.68 -133.10 5.05
C LEU A 493 -33.88 -134.22 4.38
N ILE A 494 -32.61 -134.41 4.76
CA ILE A 494 -31.77 -135.51 4.28
C ILE A 494 -32.43 -136.85 4.61
N GLU A 495 -32.89 -137.06 5.85
CA GLU A 495 -33.57 -138.29 6.26
C GLU A 495 -34.84 -138.56 5.43
N ARG A 496 -35.64 -137.51 5.15
CA ARG A 496 -36.81 -137.64 4.24
C ARG A 496 -36.39 -137.98 2.82
N HIS A 497 -35.32 -137.39 2.32
CA HIS A 497 -34.80 -137.68 0.98
C HIS A 497 -34.29 -139.13 0.89
N THR A 498 -33.57 -139.61 1.89
CA THR A 498 -33.12 -141.01 1.97
C THR A 498 -34.32 -141.98 2.05
N MET A 499 -35.39 -141.62 2.77
CA MET A 499 -36.64 -142.39 2.76
C MET A 499 -37.30 -142.43 1.38
N ILE A 500 -37.27 -141.34 0.61
CA ILE A 500 -37.83 -141.30 -0.76
C ILE A 500 -36.98 -142.13 -1.72
N VAL A 501 -35.65 -142.04 -1.65
CA VAL A 501 -34.72 -142.83 -2.47
C VAL A 501 -34.88 -144.33 -2.20
N THR A 502 -34.94 -144.73 -0.92
CA THR A 502 -35.19 -146.14 -0.57
C THR A 502 -36.60 -146.63 -0.93
N ARG A 503 -37.59 -145.73 -1.10
CA ARG A 503 -38.91 -146.06 -1.65
C ARG A 503 -38.85 -146.27 -3.16
N LEU A 504 -38.14 -145.41 -3.88
CA LEU A 504 -37.94 -145.52 -5.33
C LEU A 504 -37.13 -146.75 -5.72
N GLU A 505 -36.11 -147.12 -4.93
CA GLU A 505 -35.33 -148.34 -5.12
C GLU A 505 -36.13 -149.62 -4.85
N LYS A 506 -37.19 -149.56 -4.02
CA LYS A 506 -38.12 -150.69 -3.79
C LYS A 506 -39.21 -150.83 -4.86
N GLU A 507 -39.52 -149.76 -5.60
CA GLU A 507 -40.54 -149.74 -6.67
C GLU A 507 -39.94 -149.88 -8.08
N SER A 508 -38.61 -149.77 -8.22
CA SER A 508 -37.90 -150.06 -9.47
C SER A 508 -37.57 -151.55 -9.60
N LYS A 509 -38.52 -152.33 -10.14
CA LYS A 509 -38.19 -153.66 -10.65
C LYS A 509 -37.37 -153.51 -11.94
N PRO A 510 -36.24 -154.25 -12.08
CA PRO A 510 -35.41 -154.18 -13.27
C PRO A 510 -36.19 -154.67 -14.50
N VAL A 511 -36.30 -153.81 -15.50
CA VAL A 511 -36.94 -154.12 -16.79
C VAL A 511 -36.10 -155.19 -17.50
N SER A 512 -36.81 -156.25 -17.88
CA SER A 512 -36.39 -157.55 -18.46
C SER A 512 -35.32 -157.53 -19.58
N GLY A 513 -34.97 -156.36 -20.13
CA GLY A 513 -33.92 -156.21 -21.15
C GLY A 513 -32.49 -156.45 -20.64
N ILE A 514 -32.21 -156.16 -19.37
CA ILE A 514 -30.88 -156.39 -18.76
C ILE A 514 -30.62 -157.89 -18.52
N ALA A 515 -31.67 -158.66 -18.22
CA ALA A 515 -31.57 -160.12 -18.05
C ALA A 515 -31.19 -160.82 -19.37
N LEU A 516 -31.82 -160.45 -20.49
CA LEU A 516 -31.49 -160.99 -21.82
C LEU A 516 -30.07 -160.65 -22.30
N LEU A 517 -29.55 -159.47 -21.93
CA LEU A 517 -28.15 -159.11 -22.19
C LEU A 517 -27.18 -159.93 -21.33
N ASN A 518 -27.55 -160.23 -20.09
CA ASN A 518 -26.77 -161.08 -19.20
C ASN A 518 -26.76 -162.54 -19.69
N ASP A 519 -27.88 -163.06 -20.20
CA ASP A 519 -27.97 -164.38 -20.82
C ASP A 519 -27.12 -164.47 -22.10
N LYS A 520 -27.12 -163.41 -22.93
CA LYS A 520 -26.24 -163.34 -24.10
C LYS A 520 -24.76 -163.27 -23.72
N LEU A 521 -24.42 -162.57 -22.63
CA LEU A 521 -23.06 -162.52 -22.10
C LEU A 521 -22.62 -163.90 -21.60
N GLN A 522 -23.46 -164.59 -20.82
CA GLN A 522 -23.19 -165.95 -20.35
C GLN A 522 -23.07 -166.98 -21.48
N ALA A 523 -23.87 -166.85 -22.55
CA ALA A 523 -23.73 -167.68 -23.74
C ALA A 523 -22.37 -167.49 -24.42
N LYS A 524 -21.87 -166.25 -24.49
CA LYS A 524 -20.53 -165.96 -25.02
C LYS A 524 -19.41 -166.44 -24.11
N GLU A 525 -19.59 -166.40 -22.80
CA GLU A 525 -18.63 -166.97 -21.84
C GLU A 525 -18.54 -168.50 -21.93
N LEU A 526 -19.66 -169.20 -22.19
CA LEU A 526 -19.68 -170.64 -22.43
C LEU A 526 -18.97 -171.02 -23.73
N GLU A 527 -19.15 -170.23 -24.79
CA GLU A 527 -18.41 -170.38 -26.05
C GLU A 527 -16.90 -170.24 -25.84
N ILE A 528 -16.47 -169.24 -25.05
CA ILE A 528 -15.07 -169.09 -24.63
C ILE A 528 -14.58 -170.31 -23.83
N ARG A 529 -15.43 -170.88 -22.97
CA ARG A 529 -15.10 -172.09 -22.18
C ARG A 529 -14.93 -173.34 -23.08
N HIS A 530 -15.74 -173.46 -24.12
CA HIS A 530 -15.61 -174.51 -25.14
C HIS A 530 -14.31 -174.35 -25.94
N LEU A 531 -13.97 -173.11 -26.33
CA LEU A 531 -12.70 -172.83 -27.01
C LEU A 531 -11.49 -173.10 -26.12
N LYS A 532 -11.55 -172.75 -24.83
CA LYS A 532 -10.48 -173.09 -23.87
C LYS A 532 -10.32 -174.60 -23.66
N SER A 533 -11.42 -175.36 -23.63
CA SER A 533 -11.34 -176.83 -23.51
C SER A 533 -10.81 -177.48 -24.79
N ARG A 534 -11.16 -176.96 -25.97
CA ARG A 534 -10.59 -177.34 -27.27
C ARG A 534 -9.08 -177.06 -27.35
N ILE A 535 -8.63 -175.93 -26.79
CA ILE A 535 -7.20 -175.64 -26.63
C ILE A 535 -6.55 -176.68 -25.70
N SER A 536 -7.23 -177.12 -24.64
CA SER A 536 -6.75 -178.20 -23.75
C SER A 536 -6.73 -179.59 -24.41
N GLU A 537 -7.69 -179.92 -25.29
CA GLU A 537 -7.63 -181.10 -26.19
C GLU A 537 -6.38 -181.05 -27.10
N LEU A 538 -6.00 -179.87 -27.60
CA LEU A 538 -4.82 -179.71 -28.46
C LEU A 538 -3.50 -179.73 -27.68
N GLU A 539 -3.48 -179.28 -26.42
CA GLU A 539 -2.30 -179.36 -25.57
C GLU A 539 -2.03 -180.78 -25.09
N LYS A 540 -3.05 -181.57 -24.73
CA LYS A 540 -2.86 -182.99 -24.35
C LYS A 540 -2.54 -183.91 -25.53
N GLY A 541 -2.96 -183.56 -26.75
CA GLY A 541 -2.51 -184.22 -27.99
C GLY A 541 -1.07 -183.85 -28.41
N LYS A 542 -0.47 -182.84 -27.79
CA LYS A 542 0.94 -182.39 -27.98
C LYS A 542 1.85 -182.81 -26.82
N GLU A 543 1.21 -183.07 -25.68
CA GLU A 543 1.43 -184.16 -24.74
C GLU A 543 2.06 -185.40 -25.41
N ARG A 544 2.71 -186.27 -24.70
CA ARG A 544 3.87 -186.97 -25.27
C ARG A 544 3.48 -188.40 -25.66
N THR A 545 3.48 -188.89 -26.91
CA THR A 545 4.29 -188.60 -28.11
C THR A 545 5.77 -188.26 -27.88
N LEU A 546 6.28 -188.61 -26.69
CA LEU A 546 7.66 -188.65 -26.23
C LEU A 546 7.80 -189.76 -25.19
#